data_AF-A0A829ZAQ7-F1
#
_entry.id   AF-A0A829ZAQ7-F1
#
_cell.length_a   1.000
_cell.length_b   1.000
_cell.length_c   1.000
_cell.angle_alpha   90.00
_cell.angle_beta   90.00
_cell.angle_gamma   90.00
#
_symmetry.space_group_name_H-M   'P 1'
#
loop_
_entity.id
_entity.type
_entity.pdbx_description
1 polymer ?
#
loop_
_entity_poly.entity_id
_entity_poly.type
_entity_poly.pdbx_seq_one_letter_code
_entity_poly.pdbx_strand_id
1 'polypeptide(L)' 'MDKNQILSVRFLGFSKYLGIIAIISFIIFLIINAFNIGNDILFWISYALLMVSFIGAIQSICLYFIGKYYGKNAK' A
#
# COMPACT_ATOMS: atom_id res chain seq x y z
N MET A 1 -24.06 14.45 7.15
CA MET A 1 -22.60 14.28 7.05
C MET A 1 -22.17 14.88 5.72
N ASP A 2 -21.22 15.82 5.75
CA ASP A 2 -20.77 16.52 4.53
C ASP A 2 -20.14 15.51 3.55
N LYS A 3 -20.37 15.67 2.23
CA LYS A 3 -19.80 14.79 1.20
C LYS A 3 -18.28 14.72 1.30
N ASN A 4 -17.61 15.82 1.65
CA ASN A 4 -16.17 15.88 1.83
C ASN A 4 -15.69 15.02 3.02
N GLN A 5 -16.49 14.99 4.10
CA GLN A 5 -16.20 14.18 5.28
C GLN A 5 -16.31 12.67 4.98
N ILE A 6 -17.35 12.25 4.23
CA ILE A 6 -17.50 10.86 3.80
C ILE A 6 -16.33 10.42 2.92
N LEU A 7 -15.93 11.29 1.99
CA LEU A 7 -14.85 11.02 1.05
C LEU A 7 -13.50 10.91 1.77
N SER A 8 -13.22 11.81 2.72
CA SER A 8 -12.05 11.78 3.60
C SER A 8 -11.92 10.44 4.34
N VAL A 9 -12.98 9.99 5.01
CA VAL A 9 -12.97 8.74 5.79
C VAL A 9 -12.70 7.54 4.89
N ARG A 10 -13.31 7.49 3.71
CA ARG A 10 -13.08 6.41 2.75
C ARG A 10 -11.64 6.38 2.25
N PHE A 11 -11.08 7.52 1.83
CA PHE A 11 -9.71 7.56 1.33
C PHE A 11 -8.67 7.22 2.41
N LEU A 12 -8.85 7.70 3.64
CA LEU A 12 -7.98 7.33 4.76
C LEU A 12 -8.09 5.84 5.11
N GLY A 13 -9.31 5.28 5.03
CA GLY A 13 -9.53 3.85 5.17
C GLY A 13 -8.77 3.05 4.12
N PHE A 14 -8.99 3.35 2.84
CA PHE A 14 -8.30 2.69 1.72
C PHE A 14 -6.78 2.84 1.80
N SER A 15 -6.29 4.03 2.14
CA SER A 15 -4.87 4.29 2.38
C SER A 15 -4.28 3.32 3.40
N LYS A 16 -4.95 3.16 4.55
CA LYS A 16 -4.49 2.27 5.61
C LYS A 16 -4.46 0.80 5.15
N TYR A 17 -5.51 0.33 4.47
CA TYR A 17 -5.54 -1.04 3.96
C TYR A 17 -4.43 -1.31 2.93
N LEU A 18 -4.23 -0.39 1.98
CA LEU A 18 -3.15 -0.50 0.98
C LEU A 18 -1.76 -0.49 1.65
N GLY A 19 -1.57 0.32 2.68
CA GLY A 19 -0.33 0.33 3.45
C GLY A 19 -0.06 -0.99 4.16
N ILE A 20 -1.09 -1.61 4.75
CA ILE A 20 -0.97 -2.94 5.39
C ILE A 20 -0.61 -4.00 4.34
N ILE A 21 -1.28 -4.01 3.19
CA ILE A 21 -0.98 -4.95 2.10
C ILE A 21 0.46 -4.77 1.60
N ALA A 22 0.92 -3.52 1.46
CA ALA A 22 2.27 -3.20 1.04
C ALA A 22 3.32 -3.73 2.02
N ILE A 23 3.10 -3.57 3.33
CA ILE A 23 4.00 -4.07 4.39
C ILE A 23 4.02 -5.59 4.40
N ILE A 24 2.86 -6.25 4.35
CA ILE A 24 2.79 -7.73 4.33
C ILE A 24 3.51 -8.27 3.09
N SER A 25 3.26 -7.67 1.92
CA SER A 25 3.94 -8.05 0.67
C SER A 25 5.45 -7.86 0.76
N PHE A 26 5.92 -6.80 1.43
CA PHE A 26 7.34 -6.56 1.66
C PHE A 26 7.98 -7.62 2.56
N ILE A 27 7.29 -8.00 3.65
CA ILE A 27 7.77 -9.03 4.58
C ILE A 27 7.91 -10.38 3.84
N ILE A 28 6.89 -10.75 3.06
CA ILE A 28 6.92 -11.99 2.26
C ILE A 28 8.03 -11.92 1.22
N PHE A 29 8.21 -10.77 0.55
CA PHE A 29 9.33 -10.55 -0.37
C PHE A 29 10.67 -10.82 0.30
N LEU A 30 10.93 -10.26 1.49
CA LEU A 30 12.20 -10.45 2.19
C LEU A 30 12.46 -11.91 2.52
N ILE A 31 11.43 -12.63 2.99
CA ILE A 31 11.52 -14.06 3.29
C ILE A 31 11.88 -14.82 2.03
N ILE A 32 11.10 -14.69 0.95
CA ILE A 32 11.32 -15.44 -0.29
C ILE A 32 12.69 -15.09 -0.89
N ASN A 33 13.06 -13.81 -0.91
CA ASN A 33 14.33 -13.34 -1.47
C ASN A 33 15.53 -13.89 -0.69
N ALA A 34 15.42 -14.05 0.63
CA ALA A 34 16.49 -14.63 1.45
C ALA A 34 16.75 -16.13 1.17
N PHE A 35 15.73 -16.87 0.75
CA PHE A 35 15.84 -18.31 0.44
C PHE A 35 15.98 -18.61 -1.06
N ASN A 36 15.95 -17.60 -1.93
CA ASN A 36 15.97 -17.67 -3.39
C ASN A 36 17.39 -17.78 -4.00
N ILE A 37 18.35 -18.47 -3.38
CA ILE A 37 19.69 -18.56 -3.96
C ILE A 37 19.66 -19.49 -5.18
N GLY A 38 19.68 -18.91 -6.38
CA GLY A 38 19.80 -19.63 -7.66
C GLY A 38 18.51 -20.18 -8.25
N ASN A 39 17.33 -19.69 -7.82
CA ASN A 39 16.04 -20.17 -8.33
C ASN A 39 15.31 -19.09 -9.16
N ASP A 40 15.32 -19.23 -10.48
CA ASP A 40 14.71 -18.23 -11.39
C ASP A 40 13.21 -18.01 -11.12
N ILE A 41 12.46 -19.05 -10.75
CA ILE A 41 11.01 -18.92 -10.48
C ILE A 41 10.77 -18.08 -9.23
N LEU A 42 11.52 -18.36 -8.16
CA LEU A 42 11.42 -17.61 -6.90
C LEU A 42 11.87 -16.16 -7.07
N PHE A 43 12.85 -15.90 -7.94
CA PHE A 43 13.27 -14.54 -8.29
C PHE A 43 12.12 -13.72 -8.88
N TRP A 44 11.41 -14.26 -9.87
CA TRP A 44 10.26 -13.56 -10.47
C TRP A 44 9.12 -13.34 -9.47
N ILE A 45 8.87 -14.30 -8.59
CA ILE A 45 7.88 -14.16 -7.51
C ILE A 45 8.29 -13.02 -6.56
N SER A 46 9.54 -13.02 -6.08
CA SER A 46 10.07 -11.95 -5.23
C SER A 46 9.98 -10.59 -5.91
N TYR A 47 10.32 -10.48 -7.20
CA TYR A 47 10.20 -9.24 -7.95
C TYR A 47 8.76 -8.73 -8.03
N ALA A 48 7.80 -9.61 -8.28
CA ALA A 48 6.38 -9.26 -8.31
C ALA A 48 5.88 -8.76 -6.94
N LEU A 49 6.25 -9.43 -5.85
CA LEU A 49 5.92 -9.01 -4.48
C LEU A 49 6.54 -7.65 -4.13
N LEU A 50 7.76 -7.40 -4.56
CA LEU A 50 8.43 -6.11 -4.38
C LEU A 50 7.68 -5.00 -5.12
N MET A 51 7.26 -5.23 -6.36
CA MET A 51 6.48 -4.27 -7.14
C MET A 51 5.14 -3.97 -6.48
N VAL A 52 4.40 -5.00 -6.03
CA VAL A 52 3.14 -4.83 -5.29
C VAL A 52 3.35 -4.00 -4.04
N SER A 53 4.43 -4.27 -3.29
CA SER A 53 4.77 -3.50 -2.09
C SER A 53 5.01 -2.02 -2.40
N PHE A 54 5.84 -1.70 -3.39
CA PHE A 54 6.14 -0.32 -3.77
C PHE A 54 4.91 0.43 -4.27
N ILE A 55 4.13 -0.17 -5.17
CA ILE A 55 2.92 0.45 -5.71
C ILE A 55 1.89 0.67 -4.60
N GLY A 56 1.68 -0.33 -3.73
CA GLY A 56 0.77 -0.22 -2.59
C GLY A 56 1.18 0.86 -1.61
N ALA A 57 2.49 1.00 -1.34
CA ALA A 57 3.02 2.05 -0.47
C ALA A 57 2.79 3.46 -1.06
N ILE A 58 3.11 3.66 -2.34
CA ILE A 58 2.89 4.95 -3.03
C ILE A 58 1.40 5.30 -3.04
N GLN A 59 0.53 4.35 -3.41
CA GLN A 59 -0.91 4.56 -3.42
C GLN A 59 -1.46 4.87 -2.03
N SER A 60 -0.98 4.16 -1.00
CA SER A 60 -1.33 4.42 0.39
C SER A 60 -1.00 5.86 0.79
N ILE A 61 0.20 6.34 0.47
CA ILE A 61 0.65 7.70 0.78
C ILE A 61 -0.20 8.74 0.01
N CYS A 62 -0.43 8.55 -1.28
CA CYS A 62 -1.27 9.45 -2.08
C CYS A 62 -2.68 9.57 -1.51
N LEU A 63 -3.33 8.43 -1.22
CA LEU A 63 -4.67 8.40 -0.65
C LEU A 63 -4.73 9.00 0.75
N TYR A 64 -3.66 8.88 1.55
CA TYR A 64 -3.57 9.53 2.84
C TYR A 64 -3.62 11.05 2.71
N PHE A 65 -2.82 11.63 1.81
CA PHE A 65 -2.81 13.07 1.57
C PHE A 65 -4.15 13.58 1.02
N ILE A 66 -4.73 12.87 0.05
CA ILE A 66 -6.04 13.21 -0.52
C ILE A 66 -7.12 13.16 0.56
N GLY A 67 -7.17 12.07 1.35
CA GLY A 67 -8.12 11.93 2.44
C GLY A 67 -7.98 13.04 3.47
N LYS A 68 -6.75 13.38 3.87
CA LYS A 68 -6.48 14.48 4.81
C LYS A 68 -6.89 15.85 4.27
N TYR A 69 -6.71 16.10 2.96
CA TYR A 69 -7.14 17.33 2.30
C TYR A 69 -8.67 17.50 2.37
N TYR A 70 -9.43 16.47 1.96
CA TYR A 70 -10.89 16.51 2.03
C TYR A 70 -11.41 16.60 3.47
N GLY A 71 -10.72 15.98 4.43
CA GLY A 71 -11.10 16.06 5.85
C GLY A 71 -10.88 17.45 6.46
N LYS A 72 -9.89 18.21 5.98
CA LYS A 72 -9.68 19.62 6.38
C LYS A 72 -10.73 20.56 5.80
N ASN A 73 -11.14 20.34 4.55
CA ASN A 73 -12.14 21.18 3.86
C ASN A 73 -13.60 20.80 4.18
N ALA A 74 -13.81 19.82 5.06
CA ALA A 74 -15.13 19.41 5.55
C ALA A 74 -15.48 19.99 6.93
N LYS A 75 -14.52 20.70 7.56
CA LYS A 75 -14.73 21.49 8.78
C LYS A 75 -14.99 22.93 8.42
#